data_AF-A0A5K0VLE1-F1
#
_entry.id   AF-A0A5K0VLE1-F1
#
_cell.length_a   1.000
_cell.length_b   1.000
_cell.length_c   1.000
_cell.angle_alpha   90.00
_cell.angle_beta   90.00
_cell.angle_gamma   90.00
#
_symmetry.space_group_name_H-M   'P 1'
#
loop_
_entity.id
_entity.type
_entity.pdbx_description
1 polymer ?
#
loop_
_entity_poly.entity_id
_entity_poly.type
_entity_poly.pdbx_seq_one_letter_code
_entity_poly.pdbx_strand_id
1 'polypeptide(L)' 'MEKYEVVKEIGAGNFGVARLFRNKQTKELVAIKFIERGHR' A
#
# COMPACT_ATOMS: atom_id res chain seq x y z
N MET A 1 -7.08 3.16 -6.38
CA MET A 1 -5.71 3.64 -6.10
C MET A 1 -5.45 5.07 -6.55
N GLU A 2 -6.41 5.78 -7.16
CA GLU A 2 -6.12 7.08 -7.82
C GLU A 2 -5.67 8.20 -6.89
N LYS A 3 -6.09 8.19 -5.60
CA LYS A 3 -5.74 9.20 -4.59
C LYS A 3 -4.34 9.05 -4.00
N TYR A 4 -3.68 7.91 -4.22
CA TYR A 4 -2.42 7.56 -3.57
C TYR A 4 -1.35 7.27 -4.61
N GLU A 5 -0.13 7.75 -4.38
CA GLU A 5 1.05 7.42 -5.18
C GLU A 5 1.95 6.48 -4.38
N VAL A 6 2.45 5.42 -5.02
CA VAL A 6 3.37 4.48 -4.36
C VAL A 6 4.73 5.14 -4.22
N VAL A 7 5.32 5.06 -3.03
CA VAL A 7 6.65 5.61 -2.74
C VAL A 7 7.67 4.48 -2.78
N LYS A 8 7.47 3.47 -1.93
CA LYS A 8 8.33 2.29 -1.85
C LYS A 8 7.64 1.16 -1.12
N GLU A 9 8.13 -0.06 -1.31
CA GLU A 9 7.78 -1.17 -0.43
C GLU A 9 8.45 -1.00 0.94
N ILE A 10 7.75 -1.39 2.00
CA ILE A 10 8.25 -1.28 3.38
C ILE A 10 8.18 -2.60 4.16
N GLY A 11 7.58 -3.63 3.59
CA GLY A 11 7.62 -4.97 4.16
C GLY A 11 6.81 -5.98 3.37
N ALA A 12 7.26 -7.23 3.38
CA ALA A 12 6.54 -8.36 2.84
C ALA A 12 6.41 -9.43 3.94
N GLY A 13 5.25 -10.07 4.02
CA GLY A 13 5.02 -11.18 4.94
C GLY A 13 4.01 -12.18 4.37
N ASN A 14 3.78 -13.27 5.10
CA ASN A 14 2.99 -14.41 4.62
C ASN A 14 1.57 -14.07 4.15
N PHE A 15 0.99 -12.96 4.64
CA PHE A 15 -0.40 -12.57 4.36
C PHE A 15 -0.53 -11.36 3.43
N GLY A 16 0.58 -10.85 2.91
CA GLY A 16 0.56 -9.68 2.04
C GLY A 16 1.79 -8.80 2.09
N VAL A 17 1.74 -7.76 1.26
CA VAL A 17 2.83 -6.79 1.08
C VAL A 17 2.39 -5.42 1.57
N ALA A 18 3.18 -4.79 2.42
CA ALA A 18 2.99 -3.43 2.87
C ALA A 18 3.84 -2.48 2.02
N ARG A 19 3.18 -1.47 1.43
CA ARG A 19 3.87 -0.40 0.71
C ARG A 19 3.55 0.95 1.33
N LEU A 20 4.54 1.83 1.33
CA LEU A 20 4.39 3.24 1.68
C LEU A 20 3.79 3.98 0.49
N PHE A 21 2.76 4.74 0.76
CA PHE A 21 2.10 5.62 -0.19
C PHE A 21 2.13 7.06 0.32
N ARG A 22 1.98 7.99 -0.62
CA ARG A 22 1.70 9.38 -0.34
C ARG A 22 0.29 9.71 -0.82
N ASN A 23 -0.49 10.39 0.02
CA ASN A 23 -1.77 10.96 -0.39
C ASN A 23 -1.49 12.15 -1.33
N LYS A 24 -2.04 12.13 -2.55
CA LYS A 24 -1.76 13.16 -3.56
C LYS A 24 -2.28 14.55 -3.14
N GLN A 25 -3.34 14.60 -2.34
CA GLN A 25 -3.96 15.85 -1.86
C GLN A 25 -3.30 16.33 -0.56
N THR A 26 -3.30 15.50 0.48
CA THR A 26 -2.81 15.93 1.82
C THR A 26 -1.29 15.86 1.96
N LYS A 27 -0.60 15.19 1.02
CA LYS A 27 0.84 14.90 1.07
C LYS A 27 1.29 14.02 2.24
N GLU A 28 0.37 13.52 3.04
CA GLU A 28 0.66 12.62 4.15
C GLU A 28 1.14 11.25 3.66
N LEU A 29 2.03 10.65 4.45
CA LEU A 29 2.52 9.30 4.21
C LEU A 29 1.63 8.29 4.93
N VAL A 30 1.22 7.25 4.21
CA VAL A 30 0.36 6.17 4.73
C VAL A 30 0.91 4.81 4.33
N ALA A 31 0.73 3.81 5.18
CA ALA A 31 1.02 2.43 4.84
C ALA A 31 -0.25 1.74 4.33
N ILE A 32 -0.17 1.09 3.17
CA ILE A 32 -1.25 0.25 2.65
C ILE A 32 -0.77 -1.19 2.58
N LYS A 33 -1.55 -2.10 3.17
CA LYS A 33 -1.30 -3.55 3.14
C LYS A 33 -2.13 -4.21 2.05
N PHE A 34 -1.45 -4.74 1.03
CA PHE A 34 -2.05 -5.56 -0.01
C PHE A 34 -2.21 -6.98 0.50
N ILE A 35 -3.46 -7.41 0.66
CA ILE A 35 -3.80 -8.77 1.08
C ILE A 35 -4.43 -9.46 -0.12
N GLU A 36 -3.80 -10.55 -0.56
CA GLU A 36 -4.35 -11.38 -1.63
C GLU A 36 -5.65 -12.00 -1.15
N ARG A 37 -6.74 -11.84 -1.92
CA ARG A 37 -8.07 -12.29 -1.51
C ARG A 37 -8.32 -13.79 -1.79
N GLY A 38 -7.35 -14.48 -2.40
CA GLY A 38 -7.52 -15.83 -2.94
C GLY A 38 -8.44 -15.85 -4.15
N HIS A 39 -8.41 -16.94 -4.91
CA HIS A 39 -9.40 -17.23 -5.95
C HIS A 39 -10.59 -17.95 -5.33
N ARG A 40 -11.81 -17.47 -5.57
CA ARG A 40 -13.05 -18.22 -5.36
C ARG A 40 -14.02 -17.95 -6.49
#